data_AF-A0A561UIX9-F1
#
_entry.id   AF-A0A561UIX9-F1
#
_cell.length_a   1.000
_cell.length_b   1.000
_cell.length_c   1.000
_cell.angle_alpha   90.00
_cell.angle_beta   90.00
_cell.angle_gamma   90.00
#
_symmetry.space_group_name_H-M   'P 1'
#
loop_
_entity.id
_entity.type
_entity.pdbx_description
1 polymer ?
#
loop_
_entity_poly.entity_id
_entity_poly.type
_entity_poly.pdbx_seq_one_letter_code
_entity_poly.pdbx_strand_id
1 'polypeptide(L)' 'MEPSEAVQDVLADPKLSVELFSAIVALTVAIAEDPWLPASSARDSVGDWRRLPISHGRGLVEYVIDAEHHVVRLTRIIPL' A
#
# COMPACT_ATOMS: atom_id res chain seq x y z
N MET A 1 17.20 0.35 -0.68
CA MET A 1 16.09 0.91 0.10
C MET A 1 15.14 -0.24 0.29
N GLU A 2 15.03 -0.71 1.52
CA GLU A 2 14.08 -1.76 1.86
C GLU A 2 12.65 -1.22 1.66
N PRO A 3 11.67 -2.05 1.28
CA PRO A 3 10.31 -1.58 0.98
C PRO A 3 9.65 -0.79 2.12
N SER A 4 10.00 -1.13 3.37
CA SER A 4 9.55 -0.43 4.57
C SER A 4 10.14 0.98 4.72
N GLU A 5 11.38 1.22 4.27
CA GLU A 5 12.03 2.53 4.34
C GLU A 5 11.36 3.52 3.38
N ALA A 6 11.07 3.07 2.15
CA ALA A 6 10.41 3.91 1.14
C ALA A 6 9.02 4.38 1.59
N VAL A 7 8.27 3.51 2.28
CA VAL A 7 6.97 3.84 2.86
C VAL A 7 7.12 4.82 4.02
N GLN A 8 8.09 4.58 4.90
CA GLN A 8 8.36 5.44 6.05
C GLN A 8 8.74 6.86 5.61
N ASP A 9 9.59 7.00 4.59
CA ASP A 9 10.00 8.30 4.05
C ASP A 9 8.81 9.10 3.51
N VAL A 10 7.87 8.45 2.81
CA VAL A 10 6.65 9.11 2.31
C VAL A 10 5.75 9.54 3.47
N LEU A 11 5.55 8.69 4.47
CA LEU A 11 4.70 9.00 5.62
C LEU A 11 5.31 10.06 6.56
N ALA A 12 6.64 10.20 6.55
CA ALA A 12 7.36 11.20 7.31
C ALA A 12 7.45 12.57 6.60
N ASP A 13 7.02 12.68 5.33
CA ASP A 13 7.07 13.95 4.60
C ASP A 13 6.07 14.96 5.20
N PRO A 14 6.52 16.08 5.79
CA PRO A 14 5.64 17.09 6.36
C PRO A 14 4.78 17.82 5.31
N LYS A 15 5.06 17.65 4.02
CA LYS A 15 4.27 18.19 2.91
C LYS A 15 3.14 17.26 2.47
N LEU A 16 3.11 16.02 2.98
CA LEU A 16 2.02 15.10 2.69
C LEU A 16 0.72 15.67 3.25
N SER A 17 -0.32 15.78 2.41
CA SER A 17 -1.60 16.28 2.89
C SER A 17 -2.21 15.33 3.90
N VAL A 18 -2.92 15.88 4.90
CA VAL A 18 -3.62 15.09 5.92
C VAL A 18 -4.57 14.10 5.25
N GLU A 19 -5.28 14.50 4.20
CA GLU A 19 -6.21 13.59 3.54
C GLU A 19 -5.51 12.41 2.86
N LEU A 20 -4.33 12.61 2.26
CA LEU A 20 -3.56 11.53 1.66
C LEU A 20 -2.97 10.61 2.73
N PHE A 21 -2.41 11.17 3.80
CA PHE A 21 -1.93 10.41 4.94
C PHE A 21 -3.04 9.51 5.52
N SER A 22 -4.21 10.09 5.82
CA SER A 22 -5.35 9.33 6.37
C SER A 22 -5.82 8.23 5.42
N ALA A 23 -5.80 8.47 4.11
CA ALA A 23 -6.17 7.45 3.12
C ALA A 23 -5.17 6.28 3.11
N ILE A 24 -3.87 6.56 3.19
CA ILE A 24 -2.84 5.51 3.23
C ILE A 24 -2.96 4.68 4.51
N VAL A 25 -3.18 5.33 5.67
CA VAL A 25 -3.38 4.64 6.95
C VAL A 25 -4.62 3.74 6.90
N ALA A 26 -5.76 4.25 6.41
CA ALA A 26 -6.99 3.48 6.26
C ALA A 26 -6.79 2.26 5.33
N LEU A 27 -6.07 2.45 4.22
CA LEU A 27 -5.73 1.34 3.31
C LEU A 27 -4.84 0.30 3.98
N THR A 28 -3.88 0.74 4.80
CA THR A 28 -2.98 -0.17 5.50
C THR A 28 -3.76 -1.07 6.47
N VAL A 29 -4.75 -0.51 7.17
CA VAL A 29 -5.67 -1.28 8.02
C VAL A 29 -6.49 -2.25 7.19
N ALA A 30 -7.13 -1.78 6.11
CA ALA A 30 -7.96 -2.64 5.25
C ALA A 30 -7.16 -3.80 4.64
N ILE A 31 -5.92 -3.55 4.19
CA ILE A 31 -5.01 -4.57 3.65
C ILE A 31 -4.61 -5.59 4.73
N ALA A 32 -4.43 -5.15 5.97
CA ALA A 32 -4.11 -6.04 7.09
C ALA A 32 -5.29 -6.94 7.47
N GLU A 33 -6.52 -6.47 7.32
CA GLU A 33 -7.74 -7.25 7.56
C GLU A 33 -8.05 -8.24 6.41
N ASP A 34 -7.97 -7.78 5.16
CA ASP A 34 -8.13 -8.59 3.96
C ASP A 34 -7.08 -8.20 2.90
N PRO A 35 -6.04 -9.01 2.70
CA PRO A 35 -5.00 -8.72 1.71
C PRO A 35 -5.50 -8.76 0.26
N TRP A 36 -6.64 -9.41 -0.03
CA TRP A 36 -7.19 -9.60 -1.37
C TRP A 36 -8.37 -8.68 -1.67
N LEU A 37 -8.26 -7.40 -1.27
CA LEU A 37 -9.29 -6.39 -1.50
C LEU A 37 -9.82 -6.38 -2.95
N PRO A 38 -11.13 -6.24 -3.19
CA PRO A 38 -11.72 -6.31 -4.54
C PRO A 38 -11.14 -5.30 -5.55
N ALA A 39 -10.72 -4.13 -5.08
CA ALA A 39 -10.13 -3.09 -5.91
C ALA A 39 -8.62 -3.31 -6.18
N SER A 40 -8.00 -4.32 -5.56
CA SER A 40 -6.59 -4.63 -5.76
C SER A 40 -6.39 -5.49 -7.00
N SER A 41 -5.35 -5.21 -7.77
CA SER A 41 -4.95 -5.98 -8.96
C SER A 41 -3.60 -6.65 -8.74
N ALA A 42 -3.42 -7.83 -9.32
CA ALA A 42 -2.13 -8.52 -9.33
C ALA A 42 -1.14 -7.75 -10.21
N ARG A 43 0.07 -7.52 -9.70
CA ARG A 43 1.16 -6.89 -10.43
C ARG A 43 1.97 -7.90 -11.24
N ASP A 44 2.06 -9.14 -10.76
CA ASP A 44 2.81 -10.22 -11.38
C ASP A 44 1.91 -11.45 -11.65
N SER A 45 2.50 -12.47 -12.29
CA SER A 45 1.80 -13.71 -12.63
C SER A 45 1.57 -14.63 -11.44
N VAL A 46 2.28 -14.42 -10.32
CA VAL A 46 2.17 -15.23 -9.10
C VAL A 46 0.99 -14.75 -8.25
N GLY A 47 0.67 -13.45 -8.30
CA GLY A 47 -0.50 -12.85 -7.65
C GLY A 47 -0.24 -12.29 -6.25
N ASP A 48 0.97 -12.53 -5.71
CA ASP A 48 1.39 -12.11 -4.37
C ASP A 48 1.70 -10.63 -4.30
N TRP A 49 2.23 -10.05 -5.39
CA TRP A 49 2.40 -8.60 -5.51
C TRP A 49 1.11 -7.95 -6.00
N ARG A 50 0.64 -6.96 -5.25
CA ARG A 50 -0.64 -6.31 -5.49
C ARG A 50 -0.52 -4.79 -5.60
N ARG A 51 -1.44 -4.22 -6.35
CA ARG A 51 -1.62 -2.78 -6.56
C ARG A 51 -3.01 -2.38 -6.17
N LEU A 52 -3.15 -1.28 -5.45
CA LEU A 52 -4.44 -0.75 -5.04
C LEU A 52 -4.46 0.76 -5.23
N PRO A 53 -5.49 1.33 -5.89
CA PRO A 53 -5.63 2.76 -6.01
C PRO A 53 -5.92 3.40 -4.65
N ILE A 54 -5.33 4.57 -4.41
CA ILE A 54 -5.70 5.42 -3.27
C ILE A 54 -7.00 6.14 -3.62
N SER A 55 -7.98 6.07 -2.72
CA SER A 55 -9.30 6.69 -2.89
C SER A 55 -9.21 8.14 -3.36
N HIS A 56 -10.19 8.55 -4.17
CA HIS A 56 -10.27 9.89 -4.77
C HIS A 56 -9.13 10.22 -5.75
N GLY A 57 -8.51 9.21 -6.37
CA GLY A 57 -7.51 9.41 -7.42
C GLY A 57 -6.18 9.97 -6.92
N ARG A 58 -5.86 9.77 -5.62
CA ARG A 58 -4.67 10.36 -4.97
C ARG A 58 -3.40 9.55 -5.16
N GLY A 59 -3.41 8.60 -6.09
CA GLY A 59 -2.27 7.75 -6.39
C GLY A 59 -2.55 6.26 -6.20
N LEU A 60 -1.51 5.52 -5.88
CA LEU A 60 -1.51 4.07 -5.80
C LEU A 60 -0.61 3.57 -4.66
N VAL A 61 -0.97 2.45 -4.06
CA VAL A 61 -0.11 1.70 -3.16
C VAL A 61 0.23 0.34 -3.74
N GLU A 62 1.48 -0.09 -3.56
CA GLU A 62 1.93 -1.45 -3.85
C GLU A 62 2.22 -2.18 -2.55
N TYR A 63 1.84 -3.44 -2.48
CA TYR A 63 2.11 -4.31 -1.35
C TYR A 63 2.35 -5.75 -1.82
N VAL A 64 2.98 -6.55 -0.96
CA VAL A 64 3.21 -7.98 -1.21
C VAL A 64 2.61 -8.79 -0.08
N ILE A 65 1.98 -9.91 -0.44
CA ILE A 65 1.43 -10.90 0.48
C ILE A 65 2.45 -12.02 0.63
N ASP A 66 2.86 -12.27 1.85
CA ASP A 66 3.66 -13.42 2.24
C ASP A 66 2.73 -14.41 2.97
N ALA A 67 2.09 -15.28 2.19
CA ALA A 67 1.11 -16.24 2.70
C ALA A 67 1.73 -17.30 3.62
N GLU A 68 3.02 -17.61 3.43
CA GLU A 68 3.77 -18.56 4.25
C GLU A 68 3.99 -18.02 5.67
N HIS A 69 4.34 -16.75 5.79
CA HIS A 69 4.60 -16.11 7.08
C HIS A 69 3.39 -15.36 7.66
N HIS A 70 2.25 -15.37 6.95
CA HIS A 70 1.05 -14.59 7.29
C HIS A 70 1.33 -13.09 7.46
N VAL A 71 2.16 -12.53 6.58
CA VAL A 71 2.56 -11.11 6.63
C VAL A 71 2.10 -10.41 5.36
N VAL A 72 1.63 -9.17 5.50
CA VAL A 72 1.49 -8.24 4.37
C VAL A 72 2.48 -7.10 4.54
N ARG A 73 3.22 -6.78 3.47
CA ARG A 73 4.20 -5.70 3.48
C ARG A 73 3.79 -4.64 2.47
N LEU A 74 3.52 -3.44 2.94
CA LEU A 74 3.40 -2.26 2.07
C LEU A 74 4.79 -1.95 1.52
N THR A 75 4.92 -1.90 0.20
CA THR A 75 6.23 -1.78 -0.46
C THR A 75 6.43 -0.44 -1.16
N ARG A 76 5.34 0.23 -1.55
CA ARG A 76 5.43 1.52 -2.22
C ARG A 76 4.16 2.34 -2.07
N ILE A 77 4.33 3.65 -1.96
CA ILE A 77 3.27 4.65 -2.10
C ILE A 77 3.67 5.56 -3.26
N ILE A 78 2.78 5.70 -4.24
CA ILE A 78 2.97 6.56 -5.42
C ILE A 78 1.85 7.59 -5.40
N PRO A 79 2.07 8.78 -4.80
CA PRO A 79 1.07 9.85 -4.80
C PRO A 79 0.94 10.47 -6.20
N LEU A 80 -0.25 11.05 -6.48
CA LEU A 80 -0.56 11.83 -7.69
C LEU A 80 -0.76 13.31 -7.35
#